data_AF-A0A2J6QPJ6-F1
#
_entry.id   AF-A0A2J6QPJ6-F1
#
_cell.length_a   1.000
_cell.length_b   1.000
_cell.length_c   1.000
_cell.angle_alpha   90.00
_cell.angle_beta   90.00
_cell.angle_gamma   90.00
#
_symmetry.space_group_name_H-M   'P 1'
#
loop_
_entity.id
_entity.type
_entity.pdbx_description
1 polymer ?
#
loop_
_entity_poly.entity_id
_entity_poly.type
_entity_poly.pdbx_seq_one_letter_code
_entity_poly.pdbx_strand_id
1 'polypeptide(L)'
;MPDINSFQGSYANEEPVTEKQFVADGILPPEQVGQLRPSDPNLPIEELRERLEKDNYLFLKGLLPREDVLKAREGYFKFLSPSGVLKPGTEPVEGIFDMSKDIAGFPGIGAGGTAGNGKPGGDQAAVFVDLALQAHMEDFYAEDFCKHPALISFIAKLTGWGDNTLMFRRSLLRNNIPGAHAIGVHYDQIFLRHGDSVSNITAWCPMGDIKVTGGGLIYLENSKSIGQEIEAEFFRKAEEVCFTDEEAKYAFNSNMMATGLLSEEPSAFAKQFNRRWLVSAYEAGDVVLHDAFAIHASTINKDPEGVIRLATDLRFCDSSRPYDKRWCNFYRVGDGV
;
A
#
# COMPACT_ATOMS: atom_id res chain seq x y z
N MET A 1 -23.81 29.11 22.77
CA MET A 1 -23.66 27.94 21.88
C MET A 1 -23.64 28.47 20.45
N PRO A 2 -22.51 28.45 19.75
CA PRO A 2 -22.50 28.83 18.34
C PRO A 2 -22.85 27.62 17.45
N ASP A 3 -23.61 27.91 16.42
CA ASP A 3 -24.15 27.03 15.39
C ASP A 3 -23.11 26.11 14.73
N ILE A 4 -23.44 24.83 14.61
CA ILE A 4 -22.61 23.75 14.04
C ILE A 4 -22.79 23.64 12.51
N ASN A 5 -23.44 24.62 11.86
CA ASN A 5 -23.84 24.52 10.44
C ASN A 5 -23.27 25.65 9.55
N SER A 6 -21.96 25.86 9.54
CA SER A 6 -21.35 26.69 8.49
C SER A 6 -19.88 26.37 8.19
N PHE A 7 -19.61 25.13 7.78
CA PHE A 7 -18.44 24.82 6.94
C PHE A 7 -18.84 23.83 5.84
N GLN A 8 -19.70 24.28 4.93
CA GLN A 8 -19.73 23.73 3.58
C GLN A 8 -18.55 24.33 2.82
N GLY A 9 -17.35 23.78 3.05
CA GLY A 9 -16.26 23.95 2.10
C GLY A 9 -16.73 23.34 0.78
N SER A 10 -16.84 24.17 -0.24
CA SER A 10 -17.12 23.74 -1.61
C SER A 10 -15.97 22.85 -2.08
N TYR A 11 -16.10 21.54 -1.90
CA TYR A 11 -15.29 20.60 -2.67
C TYR A 11 -15.67 20.83 -4.13
N ALA A 12 -14.68 21.19 -4.94
CA ALA A 12 -14.86 21.30 -6.38
C ALA A 12 -15.55 20.03 -6.88
N ASN A 13 -16.50 20.19 -7.82
CA ASN A 13 -17.19 19.08 -8.46
C ASN A 13 -16.18 18.16 -9.14
N GLU A 14 -15.68 17.17 -8.41
CA GLU A 14 -14.91 16.07 -8.93
C GLU A 14 -15.87 15.17 -9.72
N GLU A 15 -15.60 15.00 -11.03
CA GLU A 15 -16.43 14.14 -11.86
C GLU A 15 -16.42 12.71 -11.29
N PRO A 16 -17.57 12.03 -11.22
CA PRO A 16 -17.64 10.69 -10.66
C PRO A 16 -16.74 9.72 -11.45
N VAL A 17 -16.07 8.81 -10.74
CA VAL A 17 -15.32 7.71 -11.38
C VAL A 17 -16.31 6.87 -12.20
N THR A 18 -16.08 6.78 -13.50
CA THR A 18 -16.98 6.04 -14.41
C THR A 18 -16.48 4.63 -14.71
N GLU A 19 -15.17 4.41 -14.52
CA GLU A 19 -14.49 3.16 -14.75
C GLU A 19 -14.82 2.14 -13.65
N LYS A 20 -15.17 0.92 -14.08
CA LYS A 20 -15.47 -0.19 -13.16
C LYS A 20 -14.25 -0.56 -12.35
N GLN A 21 -14.41 -0.60 -11.03
CA GLN A 21 -13.39 -1.06 -10.10
C GLN A 21 -13.60 -2.54 -9.77
N PHE A 22 -12.57 -3.34 -9.96
CA PHE A 22 -12.61 -4.78 -9.70
C PHE A 22 -11.81 -5.08 -8.43
N VAL A 23 -12.44 -5.79 -7.49
CA VAL A 23 -11.84 -6.29 -6.24
C VAL A 23 -12.01 -7.81 -6.20
N ALA A 24 -11.45 -8.45 -5.18
CA ALA A 24 -11.43 -9.92 -5.06
C ALA A 24 -12.84 -10.55 -5.06
N ASP A 25 -13.84 -9.87 -4.49
CA ASP A 25 -15.24 -10.31 -4.42
C ASP A 25 -16.14 -9.73 -5.54
N GLY A 26 -15.56 -9.15 -6.58
CA GLY A 26 -16.28 -8.73 -7.79
C GLY A 26 -16.12 -7.25 -8.14
N ILE A 27 -17.16 -6.67 -8.76
CA ILE A 27 -17.16 -5.25 -9.14
C ILE A 27 -17.70 -4.43 -7.96
N LEU A 28 -17.02 -3.35 -7.59
CA LEU A 28 -17.54 -2.40 -6.62
C LEU A 28 -18.79 -1.70 -7.21
N PRO A 29 -19.95 -1.73 -6.52
CA PRO A 29 -21.10 -0.92 -6.89
C PRO A 29 -20.73 0.57 -6.97
N PRO A 30 -21.29 1.36 -7.91
CA PRO A 30 -20.95 2.77 -8.07
C PRO A 30 -21.11 3.60 -6.78
N GLU A 31 -22.11 3.30 -5.96
CA GLU A 31 -22.35 3.95 -4.66
C GLU A 31 -21.27 3.65 -3.62
N GLN A 32 -20.46 2.60 -3.81
CA GLN A 32 -19.31 2.26 -2.98
C GLN A 32 -18.01 2.88 -3.49
N VAL A 33 -18.02 3.64 -4.60
CA VAL A 33 -16.80 4.25 -5.15
C VAL A 33 -16.77 5.75 -4.82
N GLY A 34 -15.68 6.17 -4.19
CA GLY A 34 -15.32 7.57 -3.99
C GLY A 34 -13.94 7.88 -4.58
N GLN A 35 -13.49 9.13 -4.47
CA GLN A 35 -12.19 9.54 -4.97
C GLN A 35 -11.25 9.92 -3.83
N LEU A 36 -9.97 9.60 -3.99
CA LEU A 36 -8.93 10.15 -3.12
C LEU A 36 -8.76 11.64 -3.41
N ARG A 37 -8.74 12.44 -2.34
CA ARG A 37 -8.56 13.88 -2.42
C ARG A 37 -7.08 14.21 -2.65
N PRO A 38 -6.69 14.78 -3.80
CA PRO A 38 -5.31 15.18 -4.03
C PRO A 38 -4.91 16.36 -3.13
N SER A 39 -3.64 16.39 -2.77
CA SER A 39 -3.00 17.44 -1.96
C SER A 39 -1.71 17.90 -2.63
N ASP A 40 -1.54 19.21 -2.72
CA ASP A 40 -0.25 19.81 -3.10
C ASP A 40 0.72 19.68 -1.91
N PRO A 41 1.91 19.09 -2.08
CA PRO A 41 2.90 18.96 -1.00
C PRO A 41 3.40 20.30 -0.45
N ASN A 42 3.12 21.42 -1.12
CA ASN A 42 3.50 22.77 -0.68
C ASN A 42 2.45 23.47 0.20
N LEU A 43 1.31 22.84 0.47
CA LEU A 43 0.32 23.38 1.42
C LEU A 43 0.95 23.60 2.81
N PRO A 44 0.38 24.49 3.64
CA PRO A 44 0.80 24.65 5.03
C PRO A 44 0.83 23.30 5.76
N ILE A 45 1.90 23.05 6.53
CA ILE A 45 2.11 21.72 7.14
C ILE A 45 0.98 21.32 8.09
N GLU A 46 0.39 22.29 8.79
CA GLU A 46 -0.76 22.03 9.67
C GLU A 46 -1.99 21.59 8.88
N GLU A 47 -2.23 22.15 7.69
CA GLU A 47 -3.33 21.71 6.84
C GLU A 47 -3.11 20.26 6.36
N LEU A 48 -1.87 19.91 6.00
CA LEU A 48 -1.52 18.53 5.60
C LEU A 48 -1.71 17.54 6.75
N ARG A 49 -1.37 17.94 7.99
CA ARG A 49 -1.62 17.14 9.20
C ARG A 49 -3.10 16.98 9.48
N GLU A 50 -3.88 18.06 9.37
CA GLU A 50 -5.33 18.01 9.54
C GLU A 50 -6.00 17.08 8.52
N ARG A 51 -5.55 17.11 7.25
CA ARG A 51 -6.01 16.19 6.21
C ARG A 51 -5.68 14.73 6.56
N LEU A 52 -4.42 14.45 6.92
CA LEU A 52 -4.01 13.10 7.31
C LEU A 52 -4.81 12.58 8.51
N GLU A 53 -5.01 13.42 9.53
CA GLU A 53 -5.76 13.05 10.74
C GLU A 53 -7.23 12.75 10.43
N LYS A 54 -7.86 13.59 9.60
CA LYS A 54 -9.28 13.48 9.26
C LYS A 54 -9.57 12.34 8.30
N ASP A 55 -8.79 12.27 7.21
CA ASP A 55 -9.07 11.38 6.08
C ASP A 55 -8.38 10.02 6.27
N ASN A 56 -7.47 9.89 7.26
CA ASN A 56 -6.62 8.72 7.54
C ASN A 56 -5.55 8.45 6.45
N TYR A 57 -5.52 9.25 5.40
CA TYR A 57 -4.49 9.24 4.37
C TYR A 57 -4.17 10.67 3.94
N LEU A 58 -3.08 10.83 3.20
CA LEU A 58 -2.70 12.07 2.54
C LEU A 58 -2.13 11.75 1.16
N PHE A 59 -2.91 12.03 0.11
CA PHE A 59 -2.50 11.82 -1.28
C PHE A 59 -1.75 13.04 -1.80
N LEU A 60 -0.43 12.94 -1.91
CA LEU A 60 0.47 14.01 -2.31
C LEU A 60 0.81 13.87 -3.79
N LYS A 61 0.53 14.92 -4.56
CA LYS A 61 0.81 14.96 -5.99
C LYS A 61 2.23 15.41 -6.26
N GLY A 62 3.00 14.63 -7.02
CA GLY A 62 4.34 15.00 -7.48
C GLY A 62 5.37 15.32 -6.37
N LEU A 63 5.31 14.64 -5.22
CA LEU A 63 6.29 14.80 -4.14
C LEU A 63 7.70 14.36 -4.56
N LEU A 64 7.80 13.26 -5.30
CA LEU A 64 9.05 12.73 -5.82
C LEU A 64 9.32 13.28 -7.23
N PRO A 65 10.58 13.59 -7.60
CA PRO A 65 10.93 13.89 -8.97
C PRO A 65 10.55 12.72 -9.88
N ARG A 66 9.74 13.01 -10.91
CA ARG A 66 9.25 12.00 -11.85
C ARG A 66 10.37 11.20 -12.50
N GLU A 67 11.48 11.85 -12.84
CA GLU A 67 12.64 11.21 -13.47
C GLU A 67 13.30 10.14 -12.59
N ASP A 68 13.41 10.39 -11.29
CA ASP A 68 13.99 9.44 -10.34
C ASP A 68 13.07 8.22 -10.16
N VAL A 69 11.76 8.45 -10.12
CA VAL A 69 10.75 7.39 -10.08
C VAL A 69 10.83 6.51 -11.33
N LEU A 70 10.89 7.11 -12.52
CA LEU A 70 10.98 6.38 -13.77
C LEU A 70 12.32 5.66 -13.95
N LYS A 71 13.42 6.23 -13.46
CA LYS A 71 14.73 5.57 -13.42
C LYS A 71 14.70 4.29 -12.59
N ALA A 72 14.10 4.34 -11.40
CA ALA A 72 13.94 3.16 -10.55
C ALA A 72 12.99 2.12 -11.17
N ARG A 73 11.89 2.56 -11.79
CA ARG A 73 10.98 1.69 -12.57
C ARG A 73 11.70 0.98 -13.70
N GLU A 74 12.50 1.71 -14.48
CA GLU A 74 13.28 1.15 -15.57
C GLU A 74 14.31 0.13 -15.06
N GLY A 75 15.02 0.45 -13.97
CA GLY A 75 15.95 -0.46 -13.29
C GLY A 75 15.29 -1.77 -12.87
N TYR A 76 14.10 -1.69 -12.26
CA TYR A 76 13.31 -2.87 -11.87
C TYR A 76 12.97 -3.74 -13.08
N PHE A 77 12.38 -3.18 -14.12
CA PHE A 77 11.94 -3.98 -15.27
C PHE A 77 13.09 -4.47 -16.15
N LYS A 78 14.23 -3.74 -16.22
CA LYS A 78 15.47 -4.27 -16.78
C LYS A 78 15.96 -5.48 -16.01
N PHE A 79 15.94 -5.40 -14.67
CA PHE A 79 16.35 -6.50 -13.80
C PHE A 79 15.44 -7.73 -13.95
N LEU A 80 14.13 -7.51 -14.11
CA LEU A 80 13.13 -8.58 -14.27
C LEU A 80 13.07 -9.16 -15.69
N SER A 81 13.69 -8.56 -16.69
CA SER A 81 13.57 -8.97 -18.10
C SER A 81 13.89 -10.45 -18.36
N PRO A 82 14.84 -11.12 -17.66
CA PRO A 82 15.10 -12.55 -17.86
C PRO A 82 13.92 -13.46 -17.51
N SER A 83 12.94 -12.98 -16.73
CA SER A 83 11.73 -13.76 -16.41
C SER A 83 10.75 -13.87 -17.59
N GLY A 84 10.91 -13.04 -18.62
CA GLY A 84 9.99 -12.97 -19.76
C GLY A 84 8.64 -12.34 -19.44
N VAL A 85 8.54 -11.58 -18.32
CA VAL A 85 7.33 -10.86 -17.92
C VAL A 85 6.96 -9.74 -18.89
N LEU A 86 7.95 -9.13 -19.54
CA LEU A 86 7.74 -7.98 -20.41
C LEU A 86 7.39 -8.40 -21.84
N LYS A 87 6.47 -7.65 -22.45
CA LYS A 87 6.11 -7.77 -23.87
C LYS A 87 7.34 -7.48 -24.75
N PRO A 88 7.71 -8.39 -25.68
CA PRO A 88 8.81 -8.14 -26.60
C PRO A 88 8.62 -6.86 -27.42
N GLY A 89 9.68 -6.08 -27.59
CA GLY A 89 9.68 -4.83 -28.35
C GLY A 89 9.13 -3.60 -27.60
N THR A 90 8.91 -3.71 -26.29
CA THR A 90 8.61 -2.57 -25.41
C THR A 90 9.84 -2.19 -24.59
N GLU A 91 9.94 -0.93 -24.21
CA GLU A 91 11.00 -0.44 -23.33
C GLU A 91 10.72 -0.85 -21.88
N PRO A 92 11.74 -1.24 -21.09
CA PRO A 92 11.53 -1.67 -19.71
C PRO A 92 10.78 -0.67 -18.84
N VAL A 93 11.02 0.63 -19.03
CA VAL A 93 10.31 1.69 -18.28
C VAL A 93 8.80 1.70 -18.54
N GLU A 94 8.32 1.21 -19.69
CA GLU A 94 6.88 1.09 -19.96
C GLU A 94 6.25 0.02 -19.06
N GLY A 95 6.99 -1.06 -18.78
CA GLY A 95 6.54 -2.14 -17.92
C GLY A 95 5.27 -2.82 -18.46
N ILE A 96 5.25 -3.14 -19.75
CA ILE A 96 4.09 -3.78 -20.40
C ILE A 96 4.20 -5.30 -20.25
N PHE A 97 3.17 -5.92 -19.68
CA PHE A 97 3.08 -7.37 -19.54
C PHE A 97 2.90 -8.05 -20.91
N ASP A 98 3.61 -9.15 -21.14
CA ASP A 98 3.34 -10.03 -22.28
C ASP A 98 2.03 -10.80 -22.04
N MET A 99 0.91 -10.23 -22.48
CA MET A 99 -0.43 -10.80 -22.35
C MET A 99 -0.61 -12.18 -23.03
N SER A 100 0.38 -12.66 -23.79
CA SER A 100 0.39 -14.05 -24.30
C SER A 100 0.85 -15.08 -23.27
N LYS A 101 1.42 -14.63 -22.14
CA LYS A 101 1.92 -15.48 -21.06
C LYS A 101 0.82 -15.84 -20.08
N ASP A 102 0.98 -17.00 -19.44
CA ASP A 102 0.16 -17.41 -18.31
C ASP A 102 0.53 -16.60 -17.06
N ILE A 103 -0.48 -15.92 -16.49
CA ILE A 103 -0.35 -15.07 -15.30
C ILE A 103 0.15 -15.85 -14.08
N ALA A 104 -0.04 -17.18 -14.03
CA ALA A 104 0.43 -18.02 -12.93
C ALA A 104 1.96 -17.99 -12.76
N GLY A 105 2.70 -17.68 -13.84
CA GLY A 105 4.15 -17.51 -13.80
C GLY A 105 4.62 -16.18 -13.19
N PHE A 106 3.71 -15.25 -12.90
CA PHE A 106 4.04 -13.87 -12.52
C PHE A 106 3.18 -13.38 -11.34
N PRO A 107 3.16 -14.11 -10.20
CA PRO A 107 2.36 -13.73 -9.06
C PRO A 107 2.84 -12.40 -8.44
N GLY A 108 1.93 -11.70 -7.75
CA GLY A 108 2.31 -10.52 -6.98
C GLY A 108 3.10 -10.89 -5.72
N ILE A 109 4.19 -10.15 -5.45
CA ILE A 109 4.97 -10.32 -4.22
C ILE A 109 4.27 -9.63 -3.04
N GLY A 110 4.14 -10.36 -1.92
CA GLY A 110 3.54 -9.87 -0.68
C GLY A 110 2.03 -9.59 -0.77
N ALA A 111 1.33 -10.07 -1.79
CA ALA A 111 -0.08 -9.76 -2.04
C ALA A 111 -1.08 -10.58 -1.20
N GLY A 112 -0.64 -11.24 -0.12
CA GLY A 112 -1.51 -12.07 0.73
C GLY A 112 -1.98 -13.39 0.12
N GLY A 113 -1.55 -13.74 -1.11
CA GLY A 113 -2.01 -14.95 -1.82
C GLY A 113 -1.48 -16.28 -1.25
N THR A 114 -0.67 -16.25 -0.19
CA THR A 114 -0.07 -17.40 0.47
C THR A 114 -0.14 -17.20 1.99
N ALA A 115 -0.53 -18.25 2.73
CA ALA A 115 -0.57 -18.20 4.18
C ALA A 115 0.81 -17.81 4.77
N GLY A 116 0.81 -16.92 5.77
CA GLY A 116 2.03 -16.46 6.43
C GLY A 116 3.04 -15.76 5.51
N ASN A 117 2.58 -15.10 4.43
CA ASN A 117 3.45 -14.41 3.45
C ASN A 117 4.49 -15.35 2.77
N GLY A 118 4.11 -16.59 2.46
CA GLY A 118 4.96 -17.59 1.80
C GLY A 118 5.31 -17.27 0.33
N LYS A 119 6.26 -18.02 -0.26
CA LYS A 119 6.72 -17.83 -1.64
C LYS A 119 5.57 -18.17 -2.62
N PRO A 120 5.15 -17.26 -3.51
CA PRO A 120 4.05 -17.53 -4.43
C PRO A 120 4.48 -18.27 -5.70
N GLY A 121 3.52 -18.85 -6.44
CA GLY A 121 3.65 -19.22 -7.86
C GLY A 121 4.36 -20.53 -8.23
N GLY A 122 4.90 -21.28 -7.26
CA GLY A 122 5.51 -22.60 -7.51
C GLY A 122 6.67 -22.57 -8.54
N ASP A 123 6.96 -23.72 -9.15
CA ASP A 123 8.11 -23.89 -10.06
C ASP A 123 8.03 -23.01 -11.32
N GLN A 124 6.82 -22.84 -11.89
CA GLN A 124 6.59 -22.05 -13.10
C GLN A 124 6.91 -20.56 -12.89
N ALA A 125 6.79 -20.05 -11.65
CA ALA A 125 7.07 -18.66 -11.32
C ALA A 125 8.47 -18.44 -10.72
N ALA A 126 9.28 -19.50 -10.54
CA ALA A 126 10.50 -19.44 -9.75
C ALA A 126 11.46 -18.33 -10.18
N VAL A 127 11.76 -18.22 -11.48
CA VAL A 127 12.65 -17.18 -12.04
C VAL A 127 12.11 -15.78 -11.76
N PHE A 128 10.82 -15.57 -12.01
CA PHE A 128 10.16 -14.29 -11.78
C PHE A 128 10.22 -13.91 -10.29
N VAL A 129 9.82 -14.83 -9.42
CA VAL A 129 9.73 -14.60 -7.99
C VAL A 129 11.11 -14.36 -7.38
N ASP A 130 12.13 -15.13 -7.77
CA ASP A 130 13.49 -14.95 -7.27
C ASP A 130 14.05 -13.58 -7.65
N LEU A 131 13.84 -13.14 -8.89
CA LEU A 131 14.22 -11.79 -9.32
C LEU A 131 13.42 -10.71 -8.58
N ALA A 132 12.10 -10.85 -8.46
CA ALA A 132 11.27 -9.86 -7.76
C ALA A 132 11.63 -9.75 -6.26
N LEU A 133 11.98 -10.85 -5.61
CA LEU A 133 12.51 -10.85 -4.24
C LEU A 133 13.89 -10.20 -4.17
N GLN A 134 14.80 -10.55 -5.07
CA GLN A 134 16.15 -9.97 -5.10
C GLN A 134 16.11 -8.45 -5.35
N ALA A 135 15.18 -7.96 -6.18
CA ALA A 135 15.02 -6.54 -6.47
C ALA A 135 14.84 -5.66 -5.22
N HIS A 136 14.36 -6.22 -4.10
CA HIS A 136 14.25 -5.51 -2.83
C HIS A 136 15.61 -5.09 -2.23
N MET A 137 16.71 -5.69 -2.70
CA MET A 137 18.08 -5.47 -2.23
C MET A 137 18.97 -4.77 -3.25
N GLU A 138 18.48 -4.54 -4.48
CA GLU A 138 19.26 -3.91 -5.54
C GLU A 138 19.39 -2.39 -5.31
N ASP A 139 20.56 -1.83 -5.62
CA ASP A 139 20.91 -0.44 -5.27
C ASP A 139 19.95 0.58 -5.88
N PHE A 140 19.51 0.38 -7.13
CA PHE A 140 18.56 1.27 -7.83
C PHE A 140 17.23 1.45 -7.06
N TYR A 141 16.92 0.51 -6.16
CA TYR A 141 15.71 0.52 -5.35
C TYR A 141 16.01 0.75 -3.87
N ALA A 142 16.83 -0.10 -3.25
CA ALA A 142 17.06 -0.08 -1.80
C ALA A 142 17.87 1.13 -1.32
N GLU A 143 18.75 1.65 -2.17
CA GLU A 143 19.62 2.78 -1.86
C GLU A 143 19.13 4.06 -2.54
N ASP A 144 18.92 4.02 -3.85
CA ASP A 144 18.57 5.23 -4.62
C ASP A 144 17.12 5.67 -4.39
N PHE A 145 16.15 4.77 -4.56
CA PHE A 145 14.72 5.12 -4.50
C PHE A 145 14.17 5.15 -3.07
N CYS A 146 14.36 4.08 -2.29
CA CYS A 146 13.80 3.99 -0.95
C CYS A 146 14.27 5.12 -0.04
N LYS A 147 15.55 5.51 -0.14
CA LYS A 147 16.15 6.56 0.70
C LYS A 147 16.06 7.95 0.08
N HIS A 148 15.12 8.18 -0.84
CA HIS A 148 15.01 9.43 -1.55
C HIS A 148 14.86 10.63 -0.58
N PRO A 149 15.73 11.65 -0.66
CA PRO A 149 15.80 12.71 0.35
C PRO A 149 14.52 13.56 0.41
N ALA A 150 13.81 13.72 -0.71
CA ALA A 150 12.53 14.45 -0.73
C ALA A 150 11.47 13.76 0.14
N LEU A 151 11.39 12.43 0.11
CA LEU A 151 10.42 11.68 0.92
C LEU A 151 10.81 11.73 2.40
N ILE A 152 12.06 11.40 2.73
CA ILE A 152 12.53 11.40 4.13
C ILE A 152 12.34 12.78 4.77
N SER A 153 12.73 13.84 4.07
CA SER A 153 12.60 15.22 4.57
C SER A 153 11.14 15.63 4.74
N PHE A 154 10.27 15.23 3.81
CA PHE A 154 8.85 15.51 3.90
C PHE A 154 8.21 14.78 5.09
N ILE A 155 8.50 13.50 5.28
CA ILE A 155 8.02 12.73 6.44
C ILE A 155 8.49 13.37 7.74
N ALA A 156 9.78 13.69 7.86
CA ALA A 156 10.35 14.31 9.06
C ALA A 156 9.65 15.63 9.42
N LYS A 157 9.33 16.44 8.41
CA LYS A 157 8.59 17.71 8.56
C LYS A 157 7.13 17.47 8.93
N LEU A 158 6.45 16.56 8.25
CA LEU A 158 5.04 16.25 8.47
C LEU A 158 4.81 15.72 9.87
N THR A 159 5.65 14.79 10.34
CA THR A 159 5.49 14.16 11.66
C THR A 159 6.07 14.97 12.80
N GLY A 160 7.01 15.87 12.51
CA GLY A 160 7.77 16.60 13.53
C GLY A 160 8.84 15.74 14.22
N TRP A 161 9.15 14.54 13.71
CA TRP A 161 10.17 13.66 14.29
C TRP A 161 11.60 14.17 14.05
N GLY A 162 11.82 15.01 13.03
CA GLY A 162 13.13 15.57 12.72
C GLY A 162 14.18 14.47 12.54
N ASP A 163 15.31 14.57 13.24
CA ASP A 163 16.41 13.61 13.17
C ASP A 163 16.04 12.20 13.70
N ASN A 164 14.94 12.08 14.45
CA ASN A 164 14.46 10.78 14.92
C ASN A 164 13.68 10.01 13.84
N THR A 165 13.48 10.58 12.65
CA THR A 165 12.78 9.91 11.54
C THR A 165 13.60 8.71 11.05
N LEU A 166 13.12 7.51 11.36
CA LEU A 166 13.71 6.27 10.93
C LEU A 166 12.85 5.63 9.85
N MET A 167 13.43 5.40 8.67
CA MET A 167 12.83 4.53 7.67
C MET A 167 13.19 3.08 7.97
N PHE A 168 12.19 2.20 7.97
CA PHE A 168 12.42 0.77 8.03
C PHE A 168 13.14 0.28 6.78
N ARG A 169 14.07 -0.67 6.97
CA ARG A 169 14.81 -1.27 5.87
C ARG A 169 13.94 -2.23 5.05
N ARG A 170 12.98 -2.90 5.71
CA ARG A 170 11.98 -3.72 5.05
C ARG A 170 11.03 -2.81 4.28
N SER A 171 11.00 -2.98 2.97
CA SER A 171 10.01 -2.41 2.07
C SER A 171 9.28 -3.53 1.35
N LEU A 172 8.14 -3.23 0.72
CA LEU A 172 7.43 -4.18 -0.13
C LEU A 172 7.33 -3.59 -1.53
N LEU A 173 8.16 -4.10 -2.44
CA LEU A 173 8.15 -3.75 -3.86
C LEU A 173 7.17 -4.67 -4.59
N ARG A 174 6.09 -4.08 -5.10
CA ARG A 174 4.93 -4.82 -5.59
C ARG A 174 4.72 -4.55 -7.06
N ASN A 175 4.91 -5.58 -7.88
CA ASN A 175 4.33 -5.64 -9.21
C ASN A 175 2.94 -6.29 -9.15
N ASN A 176 2.01 -5.79 -9.96
CA ASN A 176 0.72 -6.41 -10.19
C ASN A 176 0.43 -6.35 -11.68
N ILE A 177 0.49 -7.52 -12.32
CA ILE A 177 0.17 -7.67 -13.75
C ILE A 177 -1.36 -7.66 -13.95
N PRO A 178 -1.85 -7.31 -15.15
CA PRO A 178 -3.28 -7.39 -15.44
C PRO A 178 -3.88 -8.76 -15.14
N GLY A 179 -5.00 -8.77 -14.41
CA GLY A 179 -5.72 -9.98 -14.02
C GLY A 179 -5.15 -10.74 -12.83
N ALA A 180 -4.01 -10.33 -12.27
CA ALA A 180 -3.47 -10.95 -11.06
C ALA A 180 -4.35 -10.66 -9.83
N HIS A 181 -4.19 -11.52 -8.82
CA HIS A 181 -4.85 -11.38 -7.52
C HIS A 181 -4.53 -10.01 -6.89
N ALA A 182 -5.54 -9.42 -6.26
CA ALA A 182 -5.45 -8.16 -5.55
C ALA A 182 -5.48 -8.42 -4.03
N ILE A 183 -4.68 -7.68 -3.26
CA ILE A 183 -4.66 -7.83 -1.80
C ILE A 183 -5.99 -7.40 -1.19
N GLY A 184 -6.49 -8.19 -0.24
CA GLY A 184 -7.72 -7.93 0.51
C GLY A 184 -7.58 -6.80 1.54
N VAL A 185 -8.62 -6.67 2.36
CA VAL A 185 -8.78 -5.59 3.34
C VAL A 185 -7.85 -5.79 4.52
N HIS A 186 -7.06 -4.78 4.86
CA HIS A 186 -6.20 -4.77 6.04
C HIS A 186 -5.86 -3.33 6.49
N TYR A 187 -5.17 -3.23 7.63
CA TYR A 187 -4.42 -2.05 8.05
C TYR A 187 -3.01 -2.49 8.46
N ASP A 188 -2.02 -1.59 8.38
CA ASP A 188 -0.61 -1.96 8.58
C ASP A 188 -0.28 -2.31 10.03
N GLN A 189 -1.03 -1.79 11.01
CA GLN A 189 -0.80 -2.03 12.43
C GLN A 189 -0.74 -3.52 12.80
N ILE A 190 -1.48 -4.40 12.10
CA ILE A 190 -1.42 -5.87 12.29
C ILE A 190 0.02 -6.39 12.22
N PHE A 191 0.86 -5.82 11.35
CA PHE A 191 2.24 -6.27 11.14
C PHE A 191 3.27 -5.47 11.96
N LEU A 192 2.86 -4.40 12.64
CA LEU A 192 3.71 -3.45 13.38
C LEU A 192 3.47 -3.47 14.90
N ARG A 193 2.75 -4.46 15.43
CA ARG A 193 2.36 -4.57 16.85
C ARG A 193 3.51 -4.65 17.86
N HIS A 194 4.75 -4.92 17.43
CA HIS A 194 5.92 -4.89 18.35
C HIS A 194 6.55 -3.49 18.48
N GLY A 195 6.03 -2.51 17.74
CA GLY A 195 6.34 -1.09 17.90
C GLY A 195 5.22 -0.31 18.57
N ASP A 196 5.43 0.99 18.70
CA ASP A 196 4.41 1.93 19.13
C ASP A 196 3.44 2.22 17.98
N SER A 197 2.16 1.88 18.18
CA SER A 197 1.13 2.01 17.15
C SER A 197 0.87 3.44 16.69
N VAL A 198 1.28 4.43 17.48
CA VAL A 198 1.07 5.86 17.20
C VAL A 198 2.22 6.46 16.38
N SER A 199 3.39 5.83 16.37
CA SER A 199 4.58 6.36 15.67
C SER A 199 4.91 5.58 14.41
N ASN A 200 3.92 5.34 13.54
CA ASN A 200 4.13 4.70 12.25
C ASN A 200 3.37 5.43 11.14
N ILE A 201 4.07 5.74 10.05
CA ILE A 201 3.48 6.20 8.79
C ILE A 201 4.00 5.31 7.66
N THR A 202 3.08 4.86 6.81
CA THR A 202 3.41 4.21 5.55
C THR A 202 3.33 5.23 4.42
N ALA A 203 4.28 5.16 3.49
CA ALA A 203 4.29 5.85 2.22
C ALA A 203 4.18 4.83 1.09
N TRP A 204 3.02 4.80 0.42
CA TRP A 204 2.83 4.07 -0.81
C TRP A 204 3.25 4.93 -2.00
N CYS A 205 4.25 4.46 -2.74
CA CYS A 205 4.89 5.20 -3.83
C CYS A 205 4.65 4.46 -5.16
N PRO A 206 3.73 4.93 -6.03
CA PRO A 206 3.59 4.42 -7.38
C PRO A 206 4.87 4.68 -8.19
N MET A 207 5.43 3.62 -8.74
CA MET A 207 6.66 3.67 -9.54
C MET A 207 6.31 3.69 -11.03
N GLY A 208 5.59 4.70 -11.47
CA GLY A 208 5.02 4.80 -12.82
C GLY A 208 3.61 5.38 -12.80
N ASP A 209 3.11 5.77 -13.96
CA ASP A 209 1.70 6.17 -14.10
C ASP A 209 0.81 4.93 -14.02
N ILE A 210 -0.32 5.07 -13.33
CA ILE A 210 -1.31 4.01 -13.12
C ILE A 210 -2.68 4.61 -13.43
N LYS A 211 -3.32 4.13 -14.50
CA LYS A 211 -4.70 4.49 -14.81
C LYS A 211 -5.63 3.97 -13.73
N VAL A 212 -6.81 4.57 -13.59
CA VAL A 212 -7.87 4.06 -12.70
C VAL A 212 -8.18 2.57 -12.95
N THR A 213 -8.06 2.11 -14.20
CA THR A 213 -8.22 0.69 -14.58
C THR A 213 -7.00 -0.17 -14.29
N GLY A 214 -5.82 0.41 -14.09
CA GLY A 214 -4.55 -0.29 -13.79
C GLY A 214 -4.47 -0.85 -12.37
N GLY A 215 -5.57 -0.73 -11.62
CA GLY A 215 -5.64 -1.07 -10.22
C GLY A 215 -4.99 0.02 -9.36
N GLY A 216 -4.85 -0.26 -8.06
CA GLY A 216 -4.20 0.68 -7.15
C GLY A 216 -4.45 0.31 -5.71
N LEU A 217 -3.77 1.03 -4.81
CA LEU A 217 -4.16 1.06 -3.41
C LEU A 217 -5.47 1.84 -3.29
N ILE A 218 -6.43 1.33 -2.52
CA ILE A 218 -7.71 1.97 -2.25
C ILE A 218 -7.92 2.07 -0.75
N TYR A 219 -8.58 3.12 -0.30
CA TYR A 219 -8.77 3.41 1.13
C TYR A 219 -10.24 3.44 1.48
N LEU A 220 -10.61 2.84 2.61
CA LEU A 220 -11.98 2.94 3.11
C LEU A 220 -12.17 4.33 3.71
N GLU A 221 -13.15 5.08 3.22
CA GLU A 221 -13.37 6.44 3.68
C GLU A 221 -13.73 6.49 5.18
N ASN A 222 -13.23 7.50 5.90
CA ASN A 222 -13.50 7.70 7.34
C ASN A 222 -13.27 6.42 8.18
N SER A 223 -12.15 5.72 7.94
CA SER A 223 -11.89 4.39 8.51
C SER A 223 -11.08 4.37 9.81
N LYS A 224 -10.56 5.51 10.27
CA LYS A 224 -9.69 5.58 11.44
C LYS A 224 -10.27 4.95 12.69
N SER A 225 -11.46 5.38 13.10
CA SER A 225 -12.11 4.82 14.29
C SER A 225 -12.45 3.35 14.10
N ILE A 226 -12.82 2.94 12.88
CA ILE A 226 -13.11 1.53 12.56
C ILE A 226 -11.85 0.68 12.74
N GLY A 227 -10.70 1.11 12.22
CA GLY A 227 -9.43 0.40 12.36
C GLY A 227 -9.00 0.28 13.83
N GLN A 228 -9.12 1.37 14.59
CA GLN A 228 -8.84 1.39 16.03
C GLN A 228 -9.77 0.47 16.83
N GLU A 229 -11.07 0.48 16.53
CA GLU A 229 -12.06 -0.39 17.18
C GLU A 229 -11.81 -1.87 16.87
N ILE A 230 -11.46 -2.20 15.62
CA ILE A 230 -11.11 -3.57 15.23
C ILE A 230 -9.85 -4.05 15.96
N GLU A 231 -8.81 -3.21 16.06
CA GLU A 231 -7.58 -3.57 16.80
C GLU A 231 -7.86 -3.74 18.31
N ALA A 232 -8.65 -2.84 18.91
CA ALA A 232 -9.03 -2.95 20.32
C ALA A 232 -9.85 -4.22 20.60
N GLU A 233 -10.80 -4.54 19.72
CA GLU A 233 -11.59 -5.77 19.79
C GLU A 233 -10.70 -7.02 19.69
N PHE A 234 -9.71 -6.99 18.81
CA PHE A 234 -8.77 -8.08 18.62
C PHE A 234 -7.98 -8.37 19.93
N PHE A 235 -7.47 -7.35 20.60
CA PHE A 235 -6.77 -7.52 21.88
C PHE A 235 -7.71 -7.98 23.00
N ARG A 236 -8.95 -7.47 23.06
CA ARG A 236 -9.94 -7.93 24.04
C ARG A 236 -10.20 -9.44 23.89
N LYS A 237 -10.36 -9.93 22.66
CA LYS A 237 -10.52 -11.37 22.39
C LYS A 237 -9.28 -12.17 22.76
N ALA A 238 -8.07 -11.64 22.51
CA ALA A 238 -6.82 -12.28 22.90
C ALA A 238 -6.72 -12.46 24.43
N GLU A 239 -7.15 -11.46 25.20
CA GLU A 239 -7.25 -11.54 26.67
C GLU A 239 -8.27 -12.59 27.12
N GLU A 240 -9.45 -12.66 26.49
CA GLU A 240 -10.50 -13.64 26.81
C GLU A 240 -10.04 -15.10 26.66
N VAL A 241 -9.11 -15.37 25.74
CA VAL A 241 -8.51 -16.71 25.53
C VAL A 241 -7.13 -16.85 26.16
N CYS A 242 -6.71 -15.90 27.00
CA CYS A 242 -5.46 -15.91 27.76
C CYS A 242 -4.19 -15.99 26.90
N PHE A 243 -4.16 -15.32 25.75
CA PHE A 243 -2.94 -15.20 24.96
C PHE A 243 -1.83 -14.50 25.76
N THR A 244 -0.60 -14.96 25.56
CA THR A 244 0.59 -14.19 25.93
C THR A 244 0.71 -12.93 25.06
N ASP A 245 1.48 -11.95 25.53
CA ASP A 245 1.74 -10.72 24.78
C ASP A 245 2.35 -11.02 23.39
N GLU A 246 3.25 -11.99 23.29
CA GLU A 246 3.85 -12.44 22.02
C GLU A 246 2.82 -13.10 21.09
N GLU A 247 1.93 -13.94 21.62
CA GLU A 247 0.87 -14.57 20.81
C GLU A 247 -0.13 -13.53 20.28
N ALA A 248 -0.49 -12.55 21.10
CA ALA A 248 -1.39 -11.46 20.69
C ALA A 248 -0.77 -10.56 19.61
N LYS A 249 0.54 -10.26 19.72
CA LYS A 249 1.25 -9.42 18.75
C LYS A 249 1.57 -10.13 17.43
N TYR A 250 1.47 -11.45 17.38
CA TYR A 250 1.71 -12.21 16.16
C TYR A 250 0.57 -12.03 15.15
N ALA A 251 0.89 -11.58 13.93
CA ALA A 251 -0.09 -11.25 12.90
C ALA A 251 -0.89 -12.46 12.37
N PHE A 252 -0.36 -13.68 12.53
CA PHE A 252 -0.93 -14.92 11.97
C PHE A 252 -1.36 -15.89 13.08
N ASN A 253 -2.17 -15.42 14.02
CA ASN A 253 -2.73 -16.26 15.10
C ASN A 253 -4.20 -16.61 14.84
N SER A 254 -4.81 -17.38 15.75
CA SER A 254 -6.18 -17.88 15.58
C SER A 254 -7.27 -16.81 15.63
N ASN A 255 -6.94 -15.57 15.99
CA ASN A 255 -7.87 -14.43 16.02
C ASN A 255 -7.79 -13.60 14.72
N MET A 256 -6.92 -13.97 13.76
CA MET A 256 -6.77 -13.33 12.45
C MET A 256 -6.94 -14.35 11.31
N MET A 257 -7.21 -13.88 10.09
CA MET A 257 -7.08 -14.74 8.92
C MET A 257 -5.63 -15.20 8.75
N ALA A 258 -5.42 -16.39 8.19
CA ALA A 258 -4.08 -16.95 7.96
C ALA A 258 -3.18 -16.10 7.03
N THR A 259 -3.77 -15.11 6.35
CA THR A 259 -3.12 -14.14 5.46
C THR A 259 -2.88 -12.77 6.11
N GLY A 260 -3.28 -12.57 7.38
CA GLY A 260 -3.16 -11.28 8.08
C GLY A 260 -4.17 -10.22 7.61
N LEU A 261 -5.21 -10.63 6.89
CA LEU A 261 -6.27 -9.76 6.37
C LEU A 261 -7.46 -9.69 7.33
N LEU A 262 -8.17 -8.56 7.30
CA LEU A 262 -9.47 -8.37 7.95
C LEU A 262 -10.61 -9.02 7.16
N SER A 263 -10.49 -9.01 5.83
CA SER A 263 -11.45 -9.60 4.90
C SER A 263 -10.82 -9.80 3.53
N GLU A 264 -11.18 -10.87 2.85
CA GLU A 264 -10.88 -11.10 1.42
C GLU A 264 -11.93 -10.45 0.50
N GLU A 265 -12.96 -9.84 1.07
CA GLU A 265 -14.16 -9.33 0.37
C GLU A 265 -14.32 -7.81 0.57
N PRO A 266 -13.61 -6.96 -0.20
CA PRO A 266 -13.72 -5.50 -0.06
C PRO A 266 -15.12 -4.94 -0.28
N SER A 267 -15.90 -5.45 -1.24
CA SER A 267 -17.27 -4.97 -1.49
C SER A 267 -18.21 -5.28 -0.32
N ALA A 268 -18.11 -6.49 0.23
CA ALA A 268 -18.83 -6.89 1.43
C ALA A 268 -18.40 -6.05 2.66
N PHE A 269 -17.11 -5.79 2.82
CA PHE A 269 -16.57 -4.98 3.91
C PHE A 269 -17.07 -3.53 3.87
N ALA A 270 -17.04 -2.89 2.70
CA ALA A 270 -17.61 -1.56 2.50
C ALA A 270 -19.10 -1.50 2.87
N LYS A 271 -19.87 -2.52 2.48
CA LYS A 271 -21.28 -2.65 2.83
C LYS A 271 -21.51 -2.78 4.34
N GLN A 272 -20.70 -3.59 5.02
CA GLN A 272 -20.80 -3.81 6.47
C GLN A 272 -20.65 -2.49 7.25
N PHE A 273 -19.70 -1.65 6.86
CA PHE A 273 -19.42 -0.38 7.54
C PHE A 273 -20.18 0.82 6.95
N ASN A 274 -20.94 0.61 5.87
CA ASN A 274 -21.61 1.66 5.11
C ASN A 274 -20.63 2.79 4.74
N ARG A 275 -19.57 2.42 4.00
CA ARG A 275 -18.49 3.30 3.56
C ARG A 275 -18.15 3.03 2.10
N ARG A 276 -17.57 4.02 1.45
CA ARG A 276 -17.01 3.92 0.09
C ARG A 276 -15.52 3.59 0.14
N TRP A 277 -15.06 2.93 -0.91
CA TRP A 277 -13.65 2.82 -1.27
C TRP A 277 -13.24 4.02 -2.12
N LEU A 278 -12.23 4.73 -1.66
CA LEU A 278 -11.63 5.87 -2.34
C LEU A 278 -10.57 5.36 -3.32
N VAL A 279 -10.72 5.74 -4.59
CA VAL A 279 -9.85 5.32 -5.69
C VAL A 279 -9.25 6.54 -6.39
N SER A 280 -8.16 6.33 -7.14
CA SER A 280 -7.59 7.37 -7.99
C SER A 280 -6.72 6.79 -9.10
N ALA A 281 -6.43 7.61 -10.11
CA ALA A 281 -5.27 7.40 -10.96
C ALA A 281 -4.03 7.95 -10.25
N TYR A 282 -2.87 7.41 -10.59
CA TYR A 282 -1.60 7.83 -10.03
C TYR A 282 -0.62 8.20 -11.13
N GLU A 283 0.27 9.13 -10.82
CA GLU A 283 1.36 9.54 -11.69
C GLU A 283 2.70 9.25 -11.02
N ALA A 284 3.72 8.94 -11.82
CA ALA A 284 5.08 8.85 -11.31
C ALA A 284 5.48 10.19 -10.66
N GLY A 285 5.76 10.14 -9.36
CA GLY A 285 6.03 11.30 -8.52
C GLY A 285 5.06 11.41 -7.34
N ASP A 286 3.87 10.82 -7.46
CA ASP A 286 2.89 10.82 -6.38
C ASP A 286 3.34 9.97 -5.18
N VAL A 287 2.79 10.28 -4.01
CA VAL A 287 2.93 9.49 -2.79
C VAL A 287 1.61 9.52 -2.02
N VAL A 288 1.13 8.37 -1.56
CA VAL A 288 0.04 8.33 -0.57
C VAL A 288 0.62 7.98 0.78
N LEU A 289 0.43 8.85 1.77
CA LEU A 289 0.78 8.58 3.15
C LEU A 289 -0.44 8.10 3.91
N HIS A 290 -0.27 7.17 4.85
CA HIS A 290 -1.35 6.76 5.75
C HIS A 290 -0.81 6.33 7.10
N ASP A 291 -1.65 6.49 8.14
CA ASP A 291 -1.33 5.97 9.47
C ASP A 291 -1.55 4.45 9.53
N ALA A 292 -1.02 3.80 10.58
CA ALA A 292 -1.05 2.35 10.71
C ALA A 292 -2.47 1.74 10.80
N PHE A 293 -3.50 2.52 11.10
CA PHE A 293 -4.89 2.09 11.22
C PHE A 293 -5.73 2.35 9.95
N ALA A 294 -5.17 3.02 8.95
CA ALA A 294 -5.85 3.24 7.68
C ALA A 294 -6.28 1.91 7.07
N ILE A 295 -7.59 1.71 6.91
CA ILE A 295 -8.12 0.50 6.28
C ILE A 295 -7.99 0.66 4.77
N HIS A 296 -7.25 -0.26 4.17
CA HIS A 296 -6.96 -0.24 2.75
C HIS A 296 -7.01 -1.65 2.14
N ALA A 297 -7.12 -1.68 0.82
CA ALA A 297 -7.11 -2.88 -0.01
C ALA A 297 -6.52 -2.52 -1.38
N SER A 298 -6.53 -3.43 -2.34
CA SER A 298 -6.21 -3.08 -3.72
C SER A 298 -7.25 -3.54 -4.72
N THR A 299 -7.32 -2.84 -5.85
CA THR A 299 -8.09 -3.27 -7.02
C THR A 299 -7.25 -4.15 -7.94
N ILE A 300 -7.94 -5.05 -8.63
CA ILE A 300 -7.40 -5.91 -9.70
C ILE A 300 -7.01 -5.02 -10.86
N ASN A 301 -5.77 -5.14 -11.32
CA ASN A 301 -5.31 -4.48 -12.53
C ASN A 301 -6.08 -5.03 -13.75
N LYS A 302 -6.80 -4.14 -14.44
CA LYS A 302 -7.54 -4.40 -15.68
C LYS A 302 -7.08 -3.44 -16.80
N ASP A 303 -5.84 -2.99 -16.74
CA ASP A 303 -5.28 -2.11 -17.76
C ASP A 303 -5.34 -2.79 -19.14
N PRO A 304 -6.03 -2.18 -20.13
CA PRO A 304 -6.22 -2.79 -21.44
C PRO A 304 -4.96 -2.79 -22.31
N GLU A 305 -3.97 -1.95 -21.98
CA GLU A 305 -2.69 -1.86 -22.70
C GLU A 305 -1.64 -2.81 -22.13
N GLY A 306 -1.97 -3.51 -21.04
CA GLY A 306 -1.09 -4.47 -20.42
C GLY A 306 -0.11 -3.85 -19.40
N VAL A 307 -0.33 -2.60 -18.98
CA VAL A 307 0.60 -1.92 -18.06
C VAL A 307 0.67 -2.65 -16.73
N ILE A 308 1.88 -3.01 -16.31
CA ILE A 308 2.15 -3.57 -14.99
C ILE A 308 2.17 -2.43 -13.97
N ARG A 309 1.30 -2.52 -12.98
CA ARG A 309 1.33 -1.66 -11.81
C ARG A 309 2.57 -1.99 -10.98
N LEU A 310 3.47 -1.03 -10.80
CA LEU A 310 4.62 -1.14 -9.91
C LEU A 310 4.48 -0.08 -8.82
N ALA A 311 4.63 -0.47 -7.57
CA ALA A 311 4.64 0.46 -6.45
C ALA A 311 5.46 -0.11 -5.28
N THR A 312 5.84 0.74 -4.35
CA THR A 312 6.46 0.30 -3.10
C THR A 312 5.80 0.88 -1.87
N ASP A 313 5.78 0.10 -0.79
CA ASP A 313 5.38 0.52 0.55
C ASP A 313 6.62 0.72 1.43
N LEU A 314 6.91 1.99 1.75
CA LEU A 314 7.99 2.40 2.64
C LEU A 314 7.39 2.80 4.00
N ARG A 315 7.96 2.36 5.11
CA ARG A 315 7.44 2.66 6.45
C ARG A 315 8.43 3.44 7.26
N PHE A 316 7.92 4.38 8.03
CA PHE A 316 8.68 5.29 8.86
C PHE A 316 8.17 5.29 10.29
N CYS A 317 9.08 5.43 11.24
CA CYS A 317 8.76 5.56 12.66
C CYS A 317 9.62 6.61 13.37
N ASP A 318 9.19 6.97 14.58
CA ASP A 318 9.97 7.80 15.50
C ASP A 318 10.95 6.90 16.27
N SER A 319 12.24 6.97 15.94
CA SER A 319 13.27 6.16 16.60
C SER A 319 13.52 6.50 18.06
N SER A 320 12.97 7.61 18.57
CA SER A 320 13.01 7.94 20.00
C SER A 320 11.98 7.16 20.82
N ARG A 321 11.00 6.52 20.16
CA ARG A 321 9.96 5.69 20.77
C ARG A 321 10.22 4.20 20.51
N PRO A 322 9.55 3.27 21.22
CA PRO A 322 9.59 1.86 20.87
C PRO A 322 9.12 1.63 19.42
N TYR A 323 9.87 0.88 18.63
CA TYR A 323 9.51 0.55 17.24
C TYR A 323 9.82 -0.91 16.92
N ASP A 324 9.15 -1.45 15.89
CA ASP A 324 9.26 -2.86 15.53
C ASP A 324 10.59 -3.16 14.81
N LYS A 325 11.58 -3.65 15.56
CA LYS A 325 12.93 -3.94 15.04
C LYS A 325 12.95 -5.05 13.98
N ARG A 326 11.89 -5.87 13.85
CA ARG A 326 11.82 -6.92 12.82
C ARG A 326 11.84 -6.30 11.41
N TRP A 327 11.28 -5.09 11.27
CA TRP A 327 11.25 -4.31 10.03
C TRP A 327 12.58 -3.63 9.67
N CYS A 328 13.62 -3.76 10.50
CA CYS A 328 14.96 -3.24 10.20
C CYS A 328 15.81 -4.16 9.31
N ASN A 329 15.27 -5.31 8.87
CA ASN A 329 15.94 -6.24 7.95
C ASN A 329 15.34 -6.14 6.55
N PHE A 330 16.05 -6.65 5.54
CA PHE A 330 15.46 -6.80 4.19
C PHE A 330 14.30 -7.78 4.17
N TYR A 331 13.38 -7.59 3.22
CA TYR A 331 12.27 -8.53 2.99
C TYR A 331 12.79 -9.93 2.68
N ARG A 332 12.34 -10.93 3.44
CA ARG A 332 12.58 -12.35 3.18
C ARG A 332 11.28 -13.11 3.34
N VAL A 333 11.06 -14.07 2.45
CA VAL A 333 9.90 -14.94 2.56
C VAL A 333 9.98 -15.78 3.83
N GLY A 334 8.87 -15.87 4.56
CA GLY A 334 8.73 -16.75 5.73
C GLY A 334 9.45 -16.27 6.99
N ASP A 335 9.82 -14.98 7.08
CA ASP A 335 10.46 -14.41 8.27
C ASP A 335 9.48 -13.96 9.37
N GLY A 336 8.19 -14.30 9.22
CA GLY A 336 7.16 -14.07 10.25
C GLY A 336 6.68 -12.61 10.35
N VAL A 337 6.94 -11.80 9.32
CA VAL A 337 6.47 -10.42 9.17
C VAL A 337 5.65 -10.25 7.90
#